data_AF-A0A3M2KCC6-F1
#
_entry.id   AF-A0A3M2KCC6-F1
#
_cell.length_a   1.000
_cell.length_b   1.000
_cell.length_c   1.000
_cell.angle_alpha   90.00
_cell.angle_beta   90.00
_cell.angle_gamma   90.00
#
_symmetry.space_group_name_H-M   'P 1'
#
loop_
_entity.id
_entity.type
_entity.pdbx_description
1 polymer ?
#
loop_
_entity_poly.entity_id
_entity_poly.type
_entity_poly.pdbx_seq_one_letter_code
_entity_poly.pdbx_strand_id
1 'polypeptide(L)'
;MPRIGQTQSGICRWGAAEIDKIPSPLTTVFSVRGMFLFLLCIFWIVFSCQPVDTDRFPPVSKTPGGTSPVPPTSGKQYQFWLDLTWKDLLAKRDALRASGFELVDVETYVEEGQRLFAGVWHLSKISHRLWKANSWDGFLDKWREFRKEGIEIVDLEVYQDSEGVLNYLATFRKASQHHRFLADLSWDEFLRTRRNYTPENYWVVDVEAFVNPMGELRYAAIWVPGTGPQRIWKASSLDEFIQKRKEFDGENLLLVDVEIFLENGIKKYLGVWLGTGREHLWLEDEWSGFRAKDRQFREEGAALIDLEIDFVEGSKVYTGVWQIDLSGGGKLPPEDRFLETGALIPLPGGKTLLSRR
;
A
#
# COMPACT_ATOMS: atom_id res chain seq x y z
N MET A 1 -15.62 -12.90 62.48
CA MET A 1 -15.17 -11.88 61.52
C MET A 1 -13.68 -11.68 61.66
N PRO A 2 -12.91 -11.93 60.60
CA PRO A 2 -11.86 -10.98 60.23
C PRO A 2 -11.90 -10.63 58.72
N ARG A 3 -11.45 -9.41 58.42
CA ARG A 3 -11.45 -8.77 57.10
C ARG A 3 -10.45 -9.43 56.15
N ILE A 4 -10.89 -9.63 54.92
CA ILE A 4 -10.07 -9.94 53.75
C ILE A 4 -9.49 -8.62 53.21
N GLY A 5 -8.18 -8.59 53.00
CA GLY A 5 -7.45 -7.44 52.48
C GLY A 5 -7.70 -7.22 50.99
N GLN A 6 -7.85 -5.96 50.61
CA GLN A 6 -7.86 -5.48 49.23
C GLN A 6 -6.42 -5.41 48.71
N THR A 7 -6.15 -5.97 47.54
CA THR A 7 -4.96 -5.67 46.74
C THR A 7 -5.31 -4.61 45.70
N GLN A 8 -4.61 -3.48 45.76
CA GLN A 8 -4.72 -2.39 44.79
C GLN A 8 -3.89 -2.69 43.53
N SER A 9 -4.49 -2.41 42.38
CA SER A 9 -3.90 -2.42 41.04
C SER A 9 -2.91 -1.26 40.86
N GLY A 10 -1.65 -1.58 40.55
CA GLY A 10 -0.61 -0.61 40.22
C GLY A 10 -0.72 -0.13 38.77
N ILE A 11 -0.97 1.16 38.59
CA ILE A 11 -0.90 1.90 37.32
C ILE A 11 0.51 2.50 37.25
N CYS A 12 1.31 2.14 36.23
CA CYS A 12 2.59 2.80 35.98
C CYS A 12 2.40 4.02 35.07
N ARG A 13 2.69 5.21 35.62
CA ARG A 13 2.91 6.47 34.88
C ARG A 13 4.41 6.64 34.67
N TRP A 14 4.85 6.91 33.44
CA TRP A 14 6.22 7.33 33.15
C TRP A 14 6.30 8.86 33.14
N GLY A 15 7.11 9.39 34.06
CA GLY A 15 7.53 10.80 34.09
C GLY A 15 8.91 10.95 33.43
N ALA A 16 9.10 12.07 32.75
CA ALA A 16 10.33 12.46 32.08
C ALA A 16 11.49 12.63 33.06
N ALA A 17 12.70 12.24 32.64
CA ALA A 17 13.95 12.57 33.31
C ALA A 17 14.98 13.06 32.28
N GLU A 18 15.53 14.25 32.57
CA GLU A 18 16.71 14.85 31.94
C GLU A 18 17.90 13.90 31.97
N ILE A 19 18.66 13.86 30.87
CA ILE A 19 19.92 13.13 30.77
C ILE A 19 21.03 14.15 30.55
N ASP A 20 21.86 14.34 31.57
CA ASP A 20 23.09 15.12 31.48
C ASP A 20 24.27 14.20 31.90
N LYS A 21 25.25 14.11 30.98
CA LYS A 21 26.67 13.71 31.17
C LYS A 21 27.01 12.25 31.54
N ILE A 22 27.58 11.53 30.56
CA ILE A 22 28.47 10.38 30.78
C ILE A 22 29.79 10.62 30.02
N PRO A 23 30.98 10.47 30.65
CA PRO A 23 32.26 10.56 29.97
C PRO A 23 32.73 9.21 29.40
N SER A 24 33.41 9.28 28.25
CA SER A 24 34.21 8.19 27.64
C SER A 24 35.36 7.73 28.55
N PRO A 25 35.90 6.51 28.36
CA PRO A 25 37.25 6.47 27.78
C PRO A 25 37.67 5.22 26.97
N LEU A 26 38.72 5.46 26.16
CA LEU A 26 39.89 4.61 25.82
C LEU A 26 39.86 3.66 24.60
N THR A 27 40.52 4.18 23.57
CA THR A 27 41.37 3.53 22.57
C THR A 27 42.36 2.50 23.14
N THR A 28 42.60 1.40 22.42
CA THR A 28 43.89 0.70 22.41
C THR A 28 44.20 0.20 21.00
N VAL A 29 45.40 0.54 20.56
CA VAL A 29 46.04 0.21 19.29
C VAL A 29 46.96 -0.99 19.51
N PHE A 30 46.99 -1.97 18.61
CA PHE A 30 48.16 -2.83 18.43
C PHE A 30 48.46 -3.04 16.94
N SER A 31 49.77 -3.16 16.69
CA SER A 31 50.48 -2.84 15.47
C SER A 31 51.47 -3.98 15.14
N VAL A 32 51.57 -4.30 13.84
CA VAL A 32 52.77 -4.71 13.08
C VAL A 32 53.33 -6.15 13.12
N ARG A 33 53.24 -6.77 11.92
CA ARG A 33 54.20 -7.60 11.13
C ARG A 33 54.76 -8.93 11.65
N GLY A 34 54.68 -9.94 10.76
CA GLY A 34 55.62 -11.06 10.67
C GLY A 34 55.41 -11.87 9.38
N MET A 35 56.40 -11.85 8.49
CA MET A 35 56.41 -12.40 7.13
C MET A 35 57.37 -13.59 7.09
N PHE A 36 57.00 -14.74 6.50
CA PHE A 36 57.76 -15.52 5.48
C PHE A 36 57.60 -17.06 5.49
N LEU A 37 57.35 -17.55 4.27
CA LEU A 37 57.85 -18.78 3.60
C LEU A 37 57.54 -20.16 4.19
N PHE A 38 56.71 -20.92 3.47
CA PHE A 38 57.03 -22.30 3.09
C PHE A 38 56.47 -22.60 1.69
N LEU A 39 57.33 -23.15 0.83
CA LEU A 39 57.10 -23.47 -0.59
C LEU A 39 57.34 -24.98 -0.74
N LEU A 40 56.35 -25.70 -1.28
CA LEU A 40 56.36 -27.06 -1.84
C LEU A 40 54.87 -27.40 -2.14
N CYS A 41 54.41 -28.12 -3.15
CA CYS A 41 54.84 -28.45 -4.50
C CYS A 41 53.71 -29.34 -5.07
N ILE A 42 53.36 -29.20 -6.36
CA ILE A 42 52.74 -30.22 -7.24
C ILE A 42 51.21 -30.46 -7.09
N PHE A 43 50.40 -30.10 -8.10
CA PHE A 43 49.79 -31.05 -9.06
C PHE A 43 48.94 -30.33 -10.13
N TRP A 44 49.09 -30.82 -11.37
CA TRP A 44 48.40 -30.43 -12.59
C TRP A 44 46.87 -30.34 -12.49
N ILE A 45 46.26 -29.39 -13.21
CA ILE A 45 45.48 -29.63 -14.44
C ILE A 45 45.15 -28.26 -15.07
N VAL A 46 45.49 -28.12 -16.35
CA VAL A 46 45.02 -27.03 -17.22
C VAL A 46 43.53 -27.27 -17.49
N PHE A 47 42.66 -26.40 -16.96
CA PHE A 47 41.28 -26.34 -17.42
C PHE A 47 41.08 -25.09 -18.29
N SER A 48 40.67 -25.39 -19.51
CA SER A 48 40.23 -24.49 -20.57
C SER A 48 39.18 -23.50 -20.05
N CYS A 49 39.39 -22.21 -20.28
CA CYS A 49 38.31 -21.23 -20.24
C CYS A 49 37.42 -21.44 -21.47
N GLN A 50 36.28 -22.12 -21.28
CA GLN A 50 35.11 -21.94 -22.14
C GLN A 50 33.89 -21.68 -21.24
N PRO A 51 32.99 -20.74 -21.61
CA PRO A 51 31.78 -20.48 -20.85
C PRO A 51 30.84 -21.68 -20.99
N VAL A 52 30.49 -22.30 -19.87
CA VAL A 52 29.46 -23.34 -19.82
C VAL A 52 28.10 -22.64 -19.69
N ASP A 53 27.42 -22.60 -20.83
CA ASP A 53 26.03 -22.99 -21.04
C ASP A 53 25.08 -22.80 -19.83
N THR A 54 24.41 -21.65 -19.78
CA THR A 54 23.25 -21.40 -18.93
C THR A 54 22.00 -21.91 -19.63
N ASP A 55 21.80 -23.22 -19.65
CA ASP A 55 20.51 -23.82 -20.01
C ASP A 55 20.22 -25.02 -19.11
N ARG A 56 19.37 -24.79 -18.11
CA ARG A 56 18.39 -25.74 -17.53
C ARG A 56 17.68 -25.13 -16.33
N PHE A 57 16.55 -24.46 -16.57
CA PHE A 57 15.34 -24.60 -15.75
C PHE A 57 14.09 -24.52 -16.65
N PRO A 58 13.01 -25.24 -16.33
CA PRO A 58 11.80 -25.35 -17.15
C PRO A 58 10.93 -24.08 -17.07
N PRO A 59 9.92 -23.91 -17.95
CA PRO A 59 9.46 -22.60 -18.37
C PRO A 59 8.61 -21.90 -17.32
N VAL A 60 8.95 -20.64 -17.05
CA VAL A 60 7.99 -19.64 -16.56
C VAL A 60 6.87 -19.58 -17.60
N SER A 61 5.64 -19.86 -17.17
CA SER A 61 4.46 -19.70 -17.99
C SER A 61 4.45 -18.28 -18.55
N LYS A 62 4.50 -18.18 -19.88
CA LYS A 62 4.33 -16.93 -20.61
C LYS A 62 2.96 -16.34 -20.27
N THR A 63 2.92 -15.34 -19.39
CA THR A 63 1.90 -14.30 -19.54
C THR A 63 2.27 -13.53 -20.81
N PRO A 64 1.35 -13.36 -21.78
CA PRO A 64 1.65 -12.58 -22.95
C PRO A 64 1.88 -11.14 -22.53
N GLY A 65 3.08 -10.62 -22.85
CA GLY A 65 3.34 -9.20 -22.89
C GLY A 65 2.36 -8.55 -23.85
N GLY A 66 1.27 -8.02 -23.32
CA GLY A 66 0.37 -7.14 -24.03
C GLY A 66 1.06 -5.80 -24.19
N THR A 67 1.54 -5.50 -25.39
CA THR A 67 1.87 -4.13 -25.78
C THR A 67 0.63 -3.26 -25.56
N SER A 68 0.76 -2.25 -24.71
CA SER A 68 -0.32 -1.30 -24.42
C SER A 68 -0.77 -0.62 -25.74
N PRO A 69 -2.09 -0.52 -26.02
CA PRO A 69 -2.56 0.23 -27.18
C PRO A 69 -2.19 1.72 -27.05
N VAL A 70 -2.16 2.42 -28.19
CA VAL A 70 -1.94 3.87 -28.31
C VAL A 70 -2.71 4.63 -27.21
N PRO A 71 -2.06 5.48 -26.40
CA PRO A 71 -2.74 6.14 -25.29
C PRO A 71 -3.81 7.10 -25.83
N PRO A 72 -5.01 7.15 -25.21
CA PRO A 72 -5.99 8.16 -25.55
C PRO A 72 -5.39 9.55 -25.30
N THR A 73 -5.68 10.48 -26.22
CA THR A 73 -5.13 11.84 -26.24
C THR A 73 -5.71 12.74 -25.13
N SER A 74 -6.62 12.22 -24.30
CA SER A 74 -7.20 12.90 -23.14
C SER A 74 -7.47 11.89 -22.01
N GLY A 75 -6.71 12.00 -20.91
CA GLY A 75 -6.80 11.15 -19.72
C GLY A 75 -5.44 11.07 -19.00
N LYS A 76 -5.44 10.84 -17.68
CA LYS A 76 -4.20 10.57 -16.94
C LYS A 76 -3.60 9.26 -17.46
N GLN A 77 -2.40 9.31 -18.04
CA GLN A 77 -1.71 8.08 -18.46
C GLN A 77 -1.16 7.35 -17.23
N TYR A 78 -1.38 6.04 -17.14
CA TYR A 78 -0.89 5.22 -16.04
C TYR A 78 -0.47 3.82 -16.48
N GLN A 79 0.32 3.17 -15.66
CA GLN A 79 0.76 1.78 -15.78
C GLN A 79 0.67 1.11 -14.41
N PHE A 80 0.50 -0.20 -14.37
CA PHE A 80 0.62 -0.97 -13.13
C PHE A 80 1.30 -2.30 -13.42
N TRP A 81 1.97 -2.84 -12.41
CA TRP A 81 2.74 -4.07 -12.49
C TRP A 81 2.55 -4.86 -11.22
N LEU A 82 2.42 -6.19 -11.37
CA LEU A 82 2.19 -7.13 -10.28
C LEU A 82 3.35 -8.10 -10.15
N ASP A 83 3.30 -8.93 -9.12
CA ASP A 83 4.19 -10.08 -8.88
C ASP A 83 5.67 -9.70 -8.85
N LEU A 84 5.96 -8.48 -8.39
CA LEU A 84 7.33 -7.97 -8.34
C LEU A 84 8.01 -8.47 -7.08
N THR A 85 9.22 -9.01 -7.21
CA THR A 85 10.12 -9.09 -6.06
C THR A 85 10.52 -7.67 -5.64
N TRP A 86 11.03 -7.50 -4.41
CA TRP A 86 11.55 -6.19 -3.98
C TRP A 86 12.59 -5.62 -4.96
N LYS A 87 13.47 -6.47 -5.51
CA LYS A 87 14.46 -6.07 -6.50
C LYS A 87 13.81 -5.60 -7.79
N ASP A 88 12.78 -6.30 -8.25
CA ASP A 88 12.08 -5.98 -9.50
C ASP A 88 11.23 -4.73 -9.35
N LEU A 89 10.62 -4.48 -8.18
CA LEU A 89 9.92 -3.24 -7.85
C LEU A 89 10.87 -2.03 -7.96
N LEU A 90 12.05 -2.11 -7.35
CA LEU A 90 13.05 -1.04 -7.44
C LEU A 90 13.50 -0.79 -8.89
N ALA A 91 13.76 -1.86 -9.64
CA ALA A 91 14.15 -1.76 -11.04
C ALA A 91 13.03 -1.14 -11.90
N LYS A 92 11.78 -1.56 -11.69
CA LYS A 92 10.60 -1.05 -12.39
C LYS A 92 10.38 0.43 -12.08
N ARG A 93 10.43 0.81 -10.79
CA ARG A 93 10.35 2.20 -10.33
C ARG A 93 11.40 3.07 -11.02
N ASP A 94 12.66 2.65 -11.05
CA ASP A 94 13.73 3.46 -11.65
C ASP A 94 13.57 3.60 -13.18
N ALA A 95 13.15 2.54 -13.87
CA ALA A 95 12.88 2.58 -15.30
C ALA A 95 11.67 3.47 -15.66
N LEU A 96 10.58 3.37 -14.90
CA LEU A 96 9.38 4.18 -15.09
C LEU A 96 9.62 5.65 -14.70
N ARG A 97 10.39 5.92 -13.64
CA ARG A 97 10.84 7.27 -13.29
C ARG A 97 11.64 7.92 -14.43
N ALA A 98 12.54 7.18 -15.07
CA ALA A 98 13.29 7.68 -16.23
C ALA A 98 12.37 8.01 -17.43
N SER A 99 11.20 7.38 -17.48
CA SER A 99 10.16 7.61 -18.51
C SER A 99 9.11 8.65 -18.09
N GLY A 100 9.31 9.35 -16.97
CA GLY A 100 8.41 10.39 -16.48
C GLY A 100 7.16 9.87 -15.77
N PHE A 101 7.22 8.66 -15.20
CA PHE A 101 6.17 8.11 -14.36
C PHE A 101 6.54 8.21 -12.87
N GLU A 102 5.53 8.41 -12.04
CA GLU A 102 5.57 8.46 -10.58
C GLU A 102 4.86 7.23 -10.02
N LEU A 103 5.52 6.50 -9.11
CA LEU A 103 4.85 5.47 -8.31
C LEU A 103 3.94 6.18 -7.31
N VAL A 104 2.62 5.96 -7.43
CA VAL A 104 1.60 6.64 -6.63
C VAL A 104 0.97 5.74 -5.56
N ASP A 105 1.11 4.43 -5.71
CA ASP A 105 0.43 3.41 -4.91
C ASP A 105 1.22 2.08 -4.98
N VAL A 106 1.30 1.32 -3.87
CA VAL A 106 2.20 0.15 -3.73
C VAL A 106 1.72 -0.99 -2.81
N GLU A 107 0.86 -1.85 -3.31
CA GLU A 107 0.50 -3.07 -2.55
C GLU A 107 1.60 -4.08 -2.23
N THR A 108 1.38 -4.85 -1.16
CA THR A 108 2.13 -6.09 -0.89
C THR A 108 1.31 -7.27 -0.38
N TYR A 109 1.63 -8.46 -0.92
CA TYR A 109 0.98 -9.72 -0.57
C TYR A 109 1.99 -10.86 -0.50
N VAL A 110 1.57 -11.99 0.09
CA VAL A 110 2.37 -13.22 0.15
C VAL A 110 1.74 -14.29 -0.73
N GLU A 111 2.50 -14.77 -1.70
CA GLU A 111 2.13 -15.90 -2.55
C GLU A 111 3.20 -16.99 -2.43
N GLU A 112 2.79 -18.23 -2.18
CA GLU A 112 3.69 -19.38 -2.03
C GLU A 112 4.85 -19.16 -1.02
N GLY A 113 4.60 -18.36 0.03
CA GLY A 113 5.59 -18.04 1.06
C GLY A 113 6.59 -16.94 0.66
N GLN A 114 6.46 -16.37 -0.54
CA GLN A 114 7.24 -15.24 -1.00
C GLN A 114 6.42 -13.96 -0.94
N ARG A 115 7.00 -12.91 -0.34
CA ARG A 115 6.41 -11.57 -0.41
C ARG A 115 6.66 -10.95 -1.78
N LEU A 116 5.57 -10.55 -2.42
CA LEU A 116 5.53 -9.86 -3.70
C LEU A 116 4.94 -8.46 -3.50
N PHE A 117 5.13 -7.63 -4.52
CA PHE A 117 4.66 -6.25 -4.55
C PHE A 117 3.92 -5.99 -5.86
N ALA A 118 2.89 -5.16 -5.79
CA ALA A 118 2.35 -4.48 -6.95
C ALA A 118 2.77 -3.01 -6.90
N GLY A 119 2.45 -2.29 -7.96
CA GLY A 119 2.51 -0.83 -7.91
C GLY A 119 1.71 -0.21 -9.04
N VAL A 120 1.27 1.01 -8.80
CA VAL A 120 0.56 1.83 -9.77
C VAL A 120 1.36 3.10 -10.03
N TRP A 121 1.60 3.39 -11.31
CA TRP A 121 2.42 4.49 -11.77
C TRP A 121 1.63 5.43 -12.66
N HIS A 122 1.65 6.73 -12.35
CA HIS A 122 1.03 7.77 -13.17
C HIS A 122 2.08 8.56 -13.95
N LEU A 123 1.76 9.01 -15.16
CA LEU A 123 2.63 9.93 -15.89
C LEU A 123 2.67 11.26 -15.14
N SER A 124 3.79 11.53 -14.48
CA SER A 124 4.04 12.70 -13.66
C SER A 124 5.54 12.92 -13.55
N LYS A 125 5.97 14.16 -13.80
CA LYS A 125 7.37 14.56 -13.65
C LYS A 125 7.71 14.98 -12.21
N ILE A 126 6.79 14.75 -11.26
CA ILE A 126 7.05 15.01 -9.84
C ILE A 126 8.11 14.02 -9.36
N SER A 127 9.13 14.56 -8.66
CA SER A 127 10.15 13.74 -8.03
C SER A 127 9.52 12.92 -6.90
N HIS A 128 9.69 11.61 -6.96
CA HIS A 128 9.18 10.67 -5.96
C HIS A 128 10.30 9.79 -5.37
N ARG A 129 9.99 9.11 -4.26
CA ARG A 129 10.84 8.17 -3.52
C ARG A 129 9.98 6.96 -3.11
N LEU A 130 10.67 5.85 -2.88
CA LEU A 130 10.10 4.66 -2.23
C LEU A 130 11.03 4.32 -1.08
N TRP A 131 10.49 4.10 0.10
CA TRP A 131 11.28 3.74 1.27
C TRP A 131 10.62 2.61 2.04
N LYS A 132 11.46 1.72 2.59
CA LYS A 132 11.04 0.63 3.46
C LYS A 132 11.86 0.63 4.72
N ALA A 133 11.23 0.45 5.87
CA ALA A 133 11.87 0.23 7.15
C ALA A 133 11.18 -0.91 7.91
N ASN A 134 11.94 -1.65 8.71
CA ASN A 134 11.46 -2.73 9.58
C ASN A 134 11.36 -2.30 11.06
N SER A 135 11.26 -0.99 11.29
CA SER A 135 11.04 -0.42 12.61
C SER A 135 10.32 0.91 12.49
N TRP A 136 9.49 1.19 13.49
CA TRP A 136 8.73 2.44 13.56
C TRP A 136 9.65 3.66 13.65
N ASP A 137 10.65 3.61 14.54
CA ASP A 137 11.59 4.71 14.73
C ASP A 137 12.41 4.98 13.47
N GLY A 138 12.88 3.92 12.79
CA GLY A 138 13.62 4.04 11.54
C GLY A 138 12.77 4.60 10.41
N PHE A 139 11.49 4.23 10.34
CA PHE A 139 10.55 4.83 9.39
C PHE A 139 10.32 6.32 9.69
N LEU A 140 10.06 6.67 10.95
CA LEU A 140 9.84 8.05 11.37
C LEU A 140 11.06 8.95 11.15
N ASP A 141 12.27 8.44 11.40
CA ASP A 141 13.51 9.15 11.09
C ASP A 141 13.60 9.48 9.61
N LYS A 142 13.31 8.52 8.74
CA LYS A 142 13.35 8.75 7.30
C LYS A 142 12.25 9.71 6.83
N TRP A 143 11.04 9.57 7.33
CA TRP A 143 9.96 10.50 7.03
C TRP A 143 10.32 11.94 7.43
N ARG A 144 10.92 12.14 8.62
CA ARG A 144 11.41 13.45 9.06
C ARG A 144 12.53 14.00 8.17
N GLU A 145 13.41 13.15 7.66
CA GLU A 145 14.45 13.54 6.68
C GLU A 145 13.80 14.04 5.39
N PHE A 146 12.92 13.25 4.78
CA PHE A 146 12.20 13.61 3.55
C PHE A 146 11.36 14.88 3.71
N ARG A 147 10.71 15.05 4.86
CA ARG A 147 9.92 16.24 5.15
C ARG A 147 10.75 17.53 5.14
N LYS A 148 12.02 17.49 5.58
CA LYS A 148 12.94 18.64 5.51
C LYS A 148 13.30 19.01 4.07
N GLU A 149 13.18 18.06 3.15
CA GLU A 149 13.40 18.26 1.71
C GLU A 149 12.11 18.65 0.95
N GLY A 150 10.98 18.78 1.65
CA GLY A 150 9.66 19.00 1.05
C GLY A 150 9.14 17.79 0.28
N ILE A 151 9.58 16.59 0.67
CA ILE A 151 9.11 15.31 0.16
C ILE A 151 8.17 14.72 1.21
N GLU A 152 6.93 14.45 0.81
CA GLU A 152 5.84 14.04 1.68
C GLU A 152 5.31 12.66 1.28
N ILE A 153 4.83 11.91 2.27
CA ILE A 153 4.27 10.56 2.11
C ILE A 153 2.98 10.59 1.30
N VAL A 154 2.75 9.61 0.42
CA VAL A 154 1.57 9.60 -0.47
C VAL A 154 0.69 8.40 -0.18
N ASP A 155 1.29 7.22 -0.13
CA ASP A 155 0.65 5.97 0.29
C ASP A 155 1.60 5.18 1.21
N LEU A 156 1.07 4.16 1.87
CA LEU A 156 1.80 3.39 2.87
C LEU A 156 1.23 1.98 2.97
N GLU A 157 2.10 0.98 2.99
CA GLU A 157 1.78 -0.37 3.46
C GLU A 157 2.30 -0.61 4.87
N VAL A 158 1.51 -1.31 5.70
CA VAL A 158 1.98 -1.87 6.97
C VAL A 158 1.77 -3.37 7.04
N TYR A 159 2.87 -4.13 7.08
CA TYR A 159 2.80 -5.60 7.05
C TYR A 159 3.81 -6.27 7.98
N GLN A 160 3.50 -7.50 8.40
CA GLN A 160 4.46 -8.35 9.12
C GLN A 160 5.30 -9.18 8.14
N ASP A 161 6.58 -9.34 8.44
CA ASP A 161 7.40 -10.37 7.80
C ASP A 161 7.23 -11.74 8.48
N SER A 162 7.98 -12.74 8.00
CA SER A 162 7.91 -14.11 8.52
C SER A 162 8.36 -14.25 9.98
N GLU A 163 9.04 -13.24 10.53
CA GLU A 163 9.46 -13.20 11.93
C GLU A 163 8.46 -12.44 12.82
N GLY A 164 7.37 -11.92 12.25
CA GLY A 164 6.38 -11.11 12.95
C GLY A 164 6.82 -9.65 13.14
N VAL A 165 7.88 -9.21 12.46
CA VAL A 165 8.36 -7.82 12.55
C VAL A 165 7.56 -6.94 11.60
N LEU A 166 7.05 -5.82 12.13
CA LEU A 166 6.36 -4.82 11.31
C LEU A 166 7.34 -4.13 10.35
N ASN A 167 6.94 -4.12 9.09
CA ASN A 167 7.57 -3.40 8.02
C ASN A 167 6.62 -2.30 7.55
N TYR A 168 7.20 -1.15 7.26
CA TYR A 168 6.53 0.04 6.74
C TYR A 168 7.14 0.35 5.38
N LEU A 169 6.33 0.28 4.33
CA LEU A 169 6.72 0.60 2.96
C LEU A 169 5.89 1.79 2.53
N ALA A 170 6.50 2.85 2.00
CA ALA A 170 5.72 4.01 1.59
C ALA A 170 6.28 4.65 0.34
N THR A 171 5.38 5.19 -0.46
CA THR A 171 5.70 6.13 -1.53
C THR A 171 5.74 7.56 -1.00
N PHE A 172 6.61 8.37 -1.58
CA PHE A 172 6.73 9.78 -1.22
C PHE A 172 6.93 10.62 -2.47
N ARG A 173 6.45 11.86 -2.45
CA ARG A 173 6.63 12.81 -3.56
C ARG A 173 6.92 14.22 -3.08
N LYS A 174 7.50 15.04 -3.95
CA LYS A 174 7.62 16.47 -3.66
C LYS A 174 6.23 17.11 -3.57
N ALA A 175 5.95 17.79 -2.47
CA ALA A 175 4.69 18.49 -2.24
C ALA A 175 4.93 19.90 -1.69
N SER A 176 3.98 20.80 -1.89
CA SER A 176 4.07 22.20 -1.43
C SER A 176 3.61 22.39 0.02
N GLN A 177 2.93 21.40 0.60
CA GLN A 177 2.41 21.44 1.94
C GLN A 177 2.72 20.14 2.66
N HIS A 178 2.88 20.21 3.98
CA HIS A 178 3.20 19.03 4.78
C HIS A 178 2.00 18.10 4.92
N HIS A 179 2.28 16.79 4.84
CA HIS A 179 1.32 15.75 5.16
C HIS A 179 1.49 15.32 6.63
N ARG A 180 0.50 14.62 7.17
CA ARG A 180 0.56 13.96 8.48
C ARG A 180 0.41 12.47 8.31
N PHE A 181 1.04 11.75 9.20
CA PHE A 181 1.06 10.30 9.20
C PHE A 181 1.05 9.80 10.63
N LEU A 182 0.22 8.80 10.90
CA LEU A 182 0.18 8.07 12.17
C LEU A 182 -0.15 6.59 11.89
N ALA A 183 0.40 5.71 12.73
CA ALA A 183 0.13 4.27 12.69
C ALA A 183 -0.14 3.73 14.10
N ASP A 184 -0.48 2.45 14.18
CA ASP A 184 -0.78 1.73 15.42
C ASP A 184 -1.96 2.33 16.20
N LEU A 185 -2.96 2.83 15.48
CA LEU A 185 -4.18 3.41 16.07
C LEU A 185 -5.25 2.33 16.24
N SER A 186 -5.93 2.30 17.39
CA SER A 186 -7.26 1.67 17.43
C SER A 186 -8.26 2.44 16.57
N TRP A 187 -9.40 1.83 16.23
CA TRP A 187 -10.44 2.50 15.44
C TRP A 187 -10.93 3.80 16.09
N ASP A 188 -11.12 3.82 17.41
CA ASP A 188 -11.56 5.01 18.14
C ASP A 188 -10.49 6.12 18.13
N GLU A 189 -9.21 5.75 18.23
CA GLU A 189 -8.10 6.69 18.15
C GLU A 189 -7.93 7.26 16.75
N PHE A 190 -8.13 6.44 15.73
CA PHE A 190 -8.19 6.87 14.34
C PHE A 190 -9.31 7.91 14.13
N LEU A 191 -10.54 7.60 14.53
CA LEU A 191 -11.67 8.53 14.40
C LEU A 191 -11.47 9.83 15.20
N ARG A 192 -10.89 9.73 16.41
CA ARG A 192 -10.54 10.89 17.23
C ARG A 192 -9.46 11.75 16.56
N THR A 193 -8.42 11.13 16.01
CA THR A 193 -7.35 11.82 15.27
C THR A 193 -7.90 12.54 14.06
N ARG A 194 -8.71 11.86 13.23
CA ARG A 194 -9.40 12.47 12.10
C ARG A 194 -10.24 13.68 12.52
N ARG A 195 -11.01 13.57 13.61
CA ARG A 195 -11.82 14.69 14.14
C ARG A 195 -10.95 15.88 14.56
N ASN A 196 -9.79 15.62 15.15
CA ASN A 196 -8.87 16.67 15.58
C ASN A 196 -8.18 17.38 14.41
N TYR A 197 -7.88 16.65 13.33
CA TYR A 197 -7.23 17.18 12.14
C TYR A 197 -8.18 17.88 11.16
N THR A 198 -9.48 17.58 11.23
CA THR A 198 -10.49 18.18 10.34
C THR A 198 -10.54 19.73 10.43
N PRO A 199 -10.57 20.37 11.62
CA PRO A 199 -10.52 21.83 11.74
C PRO A 199 -9.24 22.48 11.21
N GLU A 200 -8.16 21.70 11.08
CA GLU A 200 -6.87 22.15 10.51
C GLU A 200 -6.82 21.95 8.99
N ASN A 201 -7.94 21.58 8.35
CA ASN A 201 -8.05 21.27 6.92
C ASN A 201 -7.17 20.08 6.49
N TYR A 202 -7.06 19.03 7.33
CA TYR A 202 -6.35 17.80 7.01
C TYR A 202 -7.32 16.64 6.80
N TRP A 203 -7.17 15.96 5.67
CA TRP A 203 -8.07 14.94 5.17
C TRP A 203 -7.35 13.62 4.99
N VAL A 204 -7.99 12.56 5.43
CA VAL A 204 -7.53 11.20 5.18
C VAL A 204 -7.54 10.97 3.67
N VAL A 205 -6.44 10.47 3.11
CA VAL A 205 -6.36 10.07 1.68
C VAL A 205 -6.07 8.61 1.49
N ASP A 206 -5.57 7.96 2.54
CA ASP A 206 -5.04 6.60 2.55
C ASP A 206 -5.13 6.10 3.99
N VAL A 207 -5.54 4.84 4.16
CA VAL A 207 -5.72 4.17 5.45
C VAL A 207 -5.28 2.74 5.30
N GLU A 208 -4.45 2.25 6.19
CA GLU A 208 -4.07 0.83 6.23
C GLU A 208 -4.78 0.11 7.36
N ALA A 209 -5.29 -1.10 7.11
CA ALA A 209 -5.78 -2.00 8.15
C ALA A 209 -4.83 -3.19 8.36
N PHE A 210 -4.13 -3.23 9.51
CA PHE A 210 -3.14 -4.27 9.79
C PHE A 210 -3.28 -4.88 11.19
N VAL A 211 -2.81 -6.11 11.36
CA VAL A 211 -2.69 -6.75 12.68
C VAL A 211 -1.29 -6.48 13.23
N ASN A 212 -1.20 -5.94 14.44
CA ASN A 212 0.09 -5.70 15.09
C ASN A 212 0.68 -7.00 15.70
N PRO A 213 1.95 -7.01 16.18
CA PRO A 213 2.55 -8.20 16.79
C PRO A 213 1.84 -8.72 18.05
N MET A 214 0.94 -7.93 18.65
CA MET A 214 0.09 -8.35 19.78
C MET A 214 -1.21 -9.03 19.32
N GLY A 215 -1.44 -9.16 18.01
CA GLY A 215 -2.66 -9.76 17.45
C GLY A 215 -3.85 -8.81 17.41
N GLU A 216 -3.62 -7.50 17.56
CA GLU A 216 -4.67 -6.49 17.60
C GLU A 216 -4.82 -5.83 16.22
N LEU A 217 -6.06 -5.70 15.74
CA LEU A 217 -6.35 -4.91 14.55
C LEU A 217 -6.08 -3.43 14.84
N ARG A 218 -5.27 -2.82 13.98
CA ARG A 218 -4.78 -1.45 14.06
C ARG A 218 -4.91 -0.77 12.71
N TYR A 219 -4.86 0.55 12.75
CA TYR A 219 -4.97 1.41 11.58
C TYR A 219 -3.75 2.31 11.47
N ALA A 220 -3.26 2.48 10.26
CA ALA A 220 -2.40 3.60 9.89
C ALA A 220 -3.16 4.48 8.91
N ALA A 221 -2.77 5.75 8.79
CA ALA A 221 -3.40 6.64 7.83
C ALA A 221 -2.52 7.84 7.49
N ILE A 222 -2.75 8.35 6.30
CA ILE A 222 -2.13 9.58 5.80
C ILE A 222 -3.19 10.67 5.73
N TRP A 223 -2.86 11.84 6.27
CA TRP A 223 -3.66 13.05 6.11
C TRP A 223 -2.93 14.10 5.30
N VAL A 224 -3.60 14.64 4.28
CA VAL A 224 -3.06 15.74 3.47
C VAL A 224 -3.90 17.00 3.63
N PRO A 225 -3.35 18.19 3.38
CA PRO A 225 -4.14 19.41 3.35
C PRO A 225 -5.23 19.37 2.26
N GLY A 226 -6.48 19.63 2.64
CA GLY A 226 -7.64 19.55 1.75
C GLY A 226 -8.86 20.33 2.28
N THR A 227 -9.79 20.68 1.38
CA THR A 227 -11.00 21.47 1.68
C THR A 227 -12.21 21.00 0.88
N GLY A 228 -13.42 21.05 1.47
CA GLY A 228 -14.63 20.40 0.94
C GLY A 228 -15.20 19.24 1.81
N PRO A 229 -16.00 18.33 1.24
CA PRO A 229 -16.57 17.21 1.98
C PRO A 229 -15.62 15.99 1.99
N GLN A 230 -15.66 15.23 3.08
CA GLN A 230 -14.98 13.93 3.21
C GLN A 230 -15.87 12.94 3.96
N ARG A 231 -15.76 11.65 3.63
CA ARG A 231 -16.39 10.54 4.35
C ARG A 231 -15.38 9.42 4.52
N ILE A 232 -15.56 8.69 5.61
CA ILE A 232 -14.93 7.40 5.83
C ILE A 232 -16.01 6.45 6.32
N TRP A 233 -16.00 5.23 5.82
CA TRP A 233 -16.96 4.23 6.23
C TRP A 233 -16.30 2.86 6.32
N LYS A 234 -16.47 2.19 7.46
CA LYS A 234 -16.08 0.80 7.66
C LYS A 234 -17.34 -0.08 7.60
N ALA A 235 -17.54 -0.75 6.47
CA ALA A 235 -18.66 -1.64 6.22
C ALA A 235 -18.39 -3.05 6.73
N SER A 236 -19.45 -3.70 7.21
CA SER A 236 -19.42 -5.08 7.70
C SER A 236 -19.69 -6.14 6.63
N SER A 237 -20.00 -5.72 5.40
CA SER A 237 -20.24 -6.58 4.25
C SER A 237 -20.04 -5.80 2.95
N LEU A 238 -19.87 -6.53 1.84
CA LEU A 238 -19.77 -5.96 0.51
C LEU A 238 -21.05 -5.18 0.13
N ASP A 239 -22.22 -5.75 0.42
CA ASP A 239 -23.51 -5.10 0.14
C ASP A 239 -23.65 -3.75 0.85
N GLU A 240 -23.24 -3.69 2.12
CA GLU A 240 -23.23 -2.44 2.90
C GLU A 240 -22.24 -1.43 2.31
N PHE A 241 -21.04 -1.88 1.92
CA PHE A 241 -20.05 -1.01 1.29
C PHE A 241 -20.57 -0.40 -0.01
N ILE A 242 -21.16 -1.22 -0.86
CA ILE A 242 -21.77 -0.79 -2.13
C ILE A 242 -22.94 0.16 -1.89
N GLN A 243 -23.79 -0.10 -0.88
CA GLN A 243 -24.86 0.82 -0.52
C GLN A 243 -24.30 2.18 -0.10
N LYS A 244 -23.29 2.20 0.76
CA LYS A 244 -22.67 3.45 1.24
C LYS A 244 -21.96 4.21 0.13
N ARG A 245 -21.29 3.51 -0.78
CA ARG A 245 -20.73 4.12 -1.99
C ARG A 245 -21.80 4.84 -2.80
N LYS A 246 -22.98 4.24 -3.03
CA LYS A 246 -24.09 4.90 -3.74
C LYS A 246 -24.60 6.14 -3.02
N GLU A 247 -24.71 6.07 -1.69
CA GLU A 247 -25.13 7.22 -0.88
C GLU A 247 -24.14 8.39 -1.04
N PHE A 248 -22.83 8.10 -0.99
CA PHE A 248 -21.79 9.12 -1.13
C PHE A 248 -21.59 9.62 -2.57
N ASP A 249 -21.81 8.78 -3.58
CA ASP A 249 -21.89 9.22 -4.98
C ASP A 249 -23.06 10.22 -5.19
N GLY A 250 -24.19 10.01 -4.50
CA GLY A 250 -25.29 10.97 -4.44
C GLY A 250 -24.91 12.32 -3.80
N GLU A 251 -23.87 12.33 -2.96
CA GLU A 251 -23.25 13.55 -2.42
C GLU A 251 -22.13 14.13 -3.32
N ASN A 252 -21.89 13.51 -4.49
CA ASN A 252 -20.76 13.76 -5.40
C ASN A 252 -19.39 13.50 -4.79
N LEU A 253 -19.27 12.63 -3.80
CA LEU A 253 -17.98 12.24 -3.22
C LEU A 253 -17.35 11.10 -4.03
N LEU A 254 -16.04 11.17 -4.27
CA LEU A 254 -15.32 10.10 -4.97
C LEU A 254 -14.57 9.19 -3.98
N LEU A 255 -14.63 7.88 -4.19
CA LEU A 255 -13.76 6.93 -3.49
C LEU A 255 -12.31 7.17 -3.95
N VAL A 256 -11.38 7.29 -3.02
CA VAL A 256 -9.95 7.51 -3.32
C VAL A 256 -9.06 6.36 -2.87
N ASP A 257 -9.57 5.52 -1.97
CA ASP A 257 -8.82 4.49 -1.26
C ASP A 257 -9.82 3.48 -0.68
N VAL A 258 -9.52 2.19 -0.78
CA VAL A 258 -10.35 1.10 -0.26
C VAL A 258 -9.57 -0.07 0.33
N GLU A 259 -9.65 -0.22 1.63
CA GLU A 259 -9.07 -1.37 2.33
C GLU A 259 -10.01 -2.57 2.38
N ILE A 260 -9.47 -3.77 2.11
CA ILE A 260 -10.15 -5.04 2.33
C ILE A 260 -9.41 -5.88 3.37
N PHE A 261 -10.01 -6.08 4.54
CA PHE A 261 -9.33 -6.76 5.66
C PHE A 261 -10.25 -7.67 6.47
N LEU A 262 -9.65 -8.54 7.28
CA LEU A 262 -10.37 -9.43 8.21
C LEU A 262 -10.41 -8.82 9.61
N GLU A 263 -11.62 -8.67 10.16
CA GLU A 263 -11.85 -8.32 11.56
C GLU A 263 -12.61 -9.47 12.21
N ASN A 264 -11.96 -10.19 13.14
CA ASN A 264 -12.52 -11.38 13.80
C ASN A 264 -13.02 -12.46 12.81
N GLY A 265 -12.30 -12.65 11.71
CA GLY A 265 -12.65 -13.62 10.66
C GLY A 265 -13.78 -13.17 9.73
N ILE A 266 -14.27 -11.94 9.86
CA ILE A 266 -15.28 -11.35 8.98
C ILE A 266 -14.56 -10.38 8.04
N LYS A 267 -14.74 -10.55 6.73
CA LYS A 267 -14.25 -9.60 5.71
C LYS A 267 -14.98 -8.27 5.87
N LYS A 268 -14.20 -7.19 5.99
CA LYS A 268 -14.62 -5.80 6.13
C LYS A 268 -14.08 -5.00 4.95
N TYR A 269 -14.75 -3.88 4.68
CA TYR A 269 -14.35 -2.92 3.67
C TYR A 269 -14.29 -1.56 4.34
N LEU A 270 -13.18 -0.86 4.22
CA LEU A 270 -13.07 0.53 4.64
C LEU A 270 -12.82 1.36 3.40
N GLY A 271 -13.60 2.44 3.23
CA GLY A 271 -13.38 3.35 2.12
C GLY A 271 -13.13 4.76 2.62
N VAL A 272 -12.32 5.50 1.86
CA VAL A 272 -12.11 6.93 2.02
C VAL A 272 -12.70 7.65 0.82
N TRP A 273 -13.59 8.61 1.08
CA TRP A 273 -14.18 9.43 0.01
C TRP A 273 -13.90 10.91 0.21
N LEU A 274 -13.53 11.59 -0.88
CA LEU A 274 -13.14 13.01 -0.86
C LEU A 274 -13.79 13.83 -1.97
N GLY A 275 -13.92 15.13 -1.74
CA GLY A 275 -14.04 16.14 -2.79
C GLY A 275 -15.26 15.98 -3.72
N THR A 276 -15.09 16.36 -4.98
CA THR A 276 -16.07 16.19 -6.04
C THR A 276 -15.40 15.64 -7.30
N GLY A 277 -15.89 14.53 -7.84
CA GLY A 277 -15.29 13.91 -9.02
C GLY A 277 -16.10 12.73 -9.53
N ARG A 278 -15.45 11.88 -10.33
CA ARG A 278 -16.00 10.60 -10.79
C ARG A 278 -14.96 9.52 -10.65
N GLU A 279 -15.40 8.37 -10.21
CA GLU A 279 -14.59 7.18 -10.09
C GLU A 279 -15.30 5.93 -10.59
N HIS A 280 -14.51 4.97 -11.05
CA HIS A 280 -14.94 3.59 -11.18
C HIS A 280 -14.38 2.76 -10.04
N LEU A 281 -15.14 1.76 -9.66
CA LEU A 281 -14.75 0.73 -8.71
C LEU A 281 -15.03 -0.62 -9.36
N TRP A 282 -14.06 -1.51 -9.34
CA TRP A 282 -14.24 -2.92 -9.69
C TRP A 282 -13.70 -3.75 -8.54
N LEU A 283 -14.52 -4.66 -8.01
CA LEU A 283 -14.21 -5.40 -6.79
C LEU A 283 -14.04 -6.89 -7.06
N GLU A 284 -13.04 -7.46 -6.40
CA GLU A 284 -12.87 -8.90 -6.13
C GLU A 284 -13.06 -9.80 -7.34
N ASP A 285 -12.41 -9.47 -8.46
CA ASP A 285 -12.49 -10.26 -9.68
C ASP A 285 -11.19 -10.99 -9.98
N GLU A 286 -11.27 -12.05 -10.78
CA GLU A 286 -10.07 -12.66 -11.34
C GLU A 286 -9.37 -11.71 -12.32
N TRP A 287 -8.11 -12.02 -12.63
CA TRP A 287 -7.27 -11.18 -13.48
C TRP A 287 -7.91 -10.85 -14.83
N SER A 288 -8.63 -11.81 -15.44
CA SER A 288 -9.21 -11.63 -16.77
C SER A 288 -10.27 -10.52 -16.79
N GLY A 289 -11.14 -10.51 -15.78
CA GLY A 289 -12.19 -9.52 -15.63
C GLY A 289 -11.68 -8.17 -15.13
N PHE A 290 -10.75 -8.16 -14.17
CA PHE A 290 -10.04 -6.93 -13.77
C PHE A 290 -9.38 -6.24 -14.96
N ARG A 291 -8.69 -7.00 -15.83
CA ARG A 291 -8.05 -6.44 -17.04
C ARG A 291 -9.03 -6.01 -18.11
N ALA A 292 -10.20 -6.63 -18.20
CA ALA A 292 -11.26 -6.17 -19.09
C ALA A 292 -11.75 -4.78 -18.65
N LYS A 293 -11.96 -4.58 -17.34
CA LYS A 293 -12.39 -3.30 -16.76
C LYS A 293 -11.32 -2.22 -16.79
N ASP A 294 -10.07 -2.54 -16.47
CA ASP A 294 -8.92 -1.65 -16.67
C ASP A 294 -8.88 -1.06 -18.09
N ARG A 295 -9.09 -1.91 -19.11
CA ARG A 295 -9.13 -1.47 -20.51
C ARG A 295 -10.32 -0.56 -20.79
N GLN A 296 -11.51 -0.96 -20.34
CA GLN A 296 -12.74 -0.18 -20.50
C GLN A 296 -12.58 1.21 -19.87
N PHE A 297 -12.17 1.30 -18.61
CA PHE A 297 -12.04 2.57 -17.89
C PHE A 297 -10.92 3.45 -18.46
N ARG A 298 -9.85 2.86 -19.02
CA ARG A 298 -8.83 3.62 -19.78
C ARG A 298 -9.42 4.31 -21.01
N GLU A 299 -10.30 3.63 -21.75
CA GLU A 299 -10.98 4.21 -22.92
C GLU A 299 -11.91 5.36 -22.50
N GLU A 300 -12.46 5.30 -21.29
CA GLU A 300 -13.25 6.36 -20.66
C GLU A 300 -12.39 7.50 -20.06
N GLY A 301 -11.06 7.40 -20.14
CA GLY A 301 -10.10 8.41 -19.67
C GLY A 301 -9.78 8.32 -18.18
N ALA A 302 -10.18 7.24 -17.50
CA ALA A 302 -9.88 7.00 -16.10
C ALA A 302 -8.46 6.46 -15.87
N ALA A 303 -7.89 6.77 -14.71
CA ALA A 303 -6.61 6.21 -14.24
C ALA A 303 -6.80 5.45 -12.93
N LEU A 304 -6.25 4.24 -12.84
CA LEU A 304 -6.20 3.47 -11.59
C LEU A 304 -5.41 4.28 -10.57
N ILE A 305 -5.99 4.56 -9.41
CA ILE A 305 -5.36 5.34 -8.34
C ILE A 305 -5.00 4.49 -7.13
N ASP A 306 -5.64 3.33 -7.01
CA ASP A 306 -5.61 2.44 -5.84
C ASP A 306 -5.98 1.03 -6.31
N LEU A 307 -5.34 0.01 -5.75
CA LEU A 307 -5.39 -1.39 -6.17
C LEU A 307 -5.29 -2.26 -4.93
N GLU A 308 -6.20 -3.21 -4.73
CA GLU A 308 -6.06 -4.21 -3.66
C GLU A 308 -5.89 -5.60 -4.26
N ILE A 309 -5.11 -6.45 -3.58
CA ILE A 309 -4.91 -7.85 -3.96
C ILE A 309 -5.17 -8.77 -2.77
N ASP A 310 -6.29 -9.49 -2.84
CA ASP A 310 -6.72 -10.48 -1.84
C ASP A 310 -6.70 -11.90 -2.43
N PHE A 311 -6.96 -12.91 -1.61
CA PHE A 311 -7.04 -14.31 -2.01
C PHE A 311 -8.41 -14.91 -1.67
N VAL A 312 -9.10 -15.45 -2.68
CA VAL A 312 -10.32 -16.23 -2.52
C VAL A 312 -10.03 -17.65 -2.98
N GLU A 313 -10.20 -18.62 -2.07
CA GLU A 313 -9.94 -20.04 -2.32
C GLU A 313 -8.53 -20.31 -2.88
N GLY A 314 -7.53 -19.52 -2.46
CA GLY A 314 -6.14 -19.62 -2.90
C GLY A 314 -5.84 -18.96 -4.25
N SER A 315 -6.82 -18.32 -4.88
CA SER A 315 -6.64 -17.55 -6.12
C SER A 315 -6.66 -16.06 -5.84
N LYS A 316 -5.77 -15.29 -6.49
CA LYS A 316 -5.77 -13.84 -6.41
C LYS A 316 -7.09 -13.27 -6.94
N VAL A 317 -7.65 -12.34 -6.20
CA VAL A 317 -8.72 -11.45 -6.64
C VAL A 317 -8.24 -10.02 -6.57
N TYR A 318 -8.70 -9.20 -7.51
CA TYR A 318 -8.22 -7.84 -7.70
C TYR A 318 -9.37 -6.87 -7.51
N THR A 319 -9.12 -5.84 -6.71
CA THR A 319 -9.99 -4.68 -6.57
C THR A 319 -9.23 -3.46 -7.07
N GLY A 320 -9.90 -2.52 -7.73
CA GLY A 320 -9.28 -1.28 -8.14
C GLY A 320 -10.21 -0.11 -8.08
N VAL A 321 -9.65 1.07 -7.83
CA VAL A 321 -10.33 2.35 -7.92
C VAL A 321 -9.71 3.16 -9.04
N TRP A 322 -10.52 3.61 -10.00
CA TRP A 322 -10.06 4.46 -11.09
C TRP A 322 -10.68 5.84 -10.98
N GLN A 323 -9.87 6.88 -11.07
CA GLN A 323 -10.35 8.26 -11.08
C GLN A 323 -10.41 8.81 -12.50
N ILE A 324 -11.52 9.47 -12.85
CA ILE A 324 -11.66 10.19 -14.11
C ILE A 324 -11.27 11.66 -13.89
N ASP A 325 -10.31 12.16 -14.67
CA ASP A 325 -9.96 13.57 -14.65
C ASP A 325 -11.02 14.40 -15.39
N LEU A 326 -11.76 15.24 -14.65
CA LEU A 326 -12.81 16.11 -15.19
C LEU A 326 -12.27 17.42 -15.81
N SER A 327 -10.95 17.64 -15.85
CA SER A 327 -10.35 18.85 -16.42
C SER A 327 -10.68 19.10 -17.90
N GLY A 328 -11.28 18.13 -18.60
CA GLY A 328 -11.73 18.22 -20.00
C GLY A 328 -13.17 18.70 -20.26
N GLY A 329 -13.97 19.06 -19.24
CA GLY A 329 -15.27 19.73 -19.42
C GLY A 329 -16.42 18.89 -20.02
N GLY A 330 -16.26 17.58 -20.18
CA GLY A 330 -17.34 16.68 -20.62
C GLY A 330 -18.28 16.32 -19.48
N LYS A 331 -19.53 16.80 -19.54
CA LYS A 331 -20.64 16.18 -18.78
C LYS A 331 -21.03 14.89 -19.49
N LEU A 332 -20.77 13.73 -18.87
CA LEU A 332 -21.51 12.51 -19.22
C LEU A 332 -22.78 12.42 -18.36
N PRO A 333 -23.85 11.80 -18.86
CA PRO A 333 -25.12 11.72 -18.15
C PRO A 333 -24.99 10.99 -16.80
N PRO A 334 -25.82 11.33 -15.79
CA PRO A 334 -25.81 10.67 -14.48
C PRO A 334 -26.10 9.16 -14.53
N GLU A 335 -26.76 8.68 -15.58
CA GLU A 335 -27.23 7.29 -15.70
C GLU A 335 -26.14 6.23 -15.91
N ASP A 336 -24.90 6.58 -16.29
CA ASP A 336 -23.82 5.61 -16.51
C ASP A 336 -22.95 5.31 -15.27
N ARG A 337 -23.38 5.74 -14.07
CA ARG A 337 -22.73 5.41 -12.79
C ARG A 337 -23.07 3.99 -12.35
N PHE A 338 -22.74 3.01 -13.20
CA PHE A 338 -23.14 1.63 -12.95
C PHE A 338 -22.27 0.97 -11.88
N LEU A 339 -22.95 0.20 -11.04
CA LEU A 339 -22.34 -0.79 -10.18
C LEU A 339 -21.65 -1.81 -11.05
N GLU A 340 -20.35 -1.90 -10.88
CA GLU A 340 -19.56 -2.88 -11.56
C GLU A 340 -18.88 -3.70 -10.45
N THR A 341 -19.47 -4.85 -10.10
CA THR A 341 -18.83 -5.86 -9.27
C THR A 341 -18.47 -7.05 -10.15
N GLY A 342 -17.24 -7.56 -10.01
CA GLY A 342 -16.82 -8.82 -10.60
C GLY A 342 -17.32 -9.97 -9.74
N ALA A 343 -18.62 -10.09 -9.52
CA ALA A 343 -19.12 -11.15 -8.64
C ALA A 343 -19.00 -12.54 -9.30
N LEU A 344 -18.02 -13.33 -8.89
CA LEU A 344 -17.99 -14.81 -8.91
C LEU A 344 -17.19 -15.23 -7.65
N ILE A 345 -17.65 -16.03 -6.69
CA ILE A 345 -18.32 -17.34 -6.68
C ILE A 345 -19.21 -17.40 -5.41
N PRO A 346 -20.42 -17.99 -5.45
CA PRO A 346 -21.21 -18.19 -4.24
C PRO A 346 -20.47 -19.12 -3.26
N LEU A 347 -20.25 -18.63 -2.02
CA LEU A 347 -19.80 -19.46 -0.90
C LEU A 347 -20.68 -20.72 -0.79
N PRO A 348 -20.11 -21.91 -0.54
CA PRO A 348 -20.90 -23.13 -0.33
C PRO A 348 -21.77 -22.96 0.91
N GLY A 349 -23.08 -22.75 0.69
CA GLY A 349 -24.04 -22.44 1.77
C GLY A 349 -25.36 -21.79 1.33
N GLY A 350 -25.46 -21.34 0.07
CA GLY A 350 -26.70 -21.16 -0.70
C GLY A 350 -27.95 -20.66 0.03
N LYS A 351 -28.16 -19.34 0.04
CA LYS A 351 -29.48 -18.76 -0.22
C LYS A 351 -29.33 -17.55 -1.14
N THR A 352 -29.59 -17.79 -2.41
CA THR A 352 -29.71 -16.79 -3.48
C THR A 352 -30.86 -15.83 -3.14
N LEU A 353 -30.57 -14.53 -3.02
CA LEU A 353 -31.61 -13.52 -3.11
C LEU A 353 -31.67 -12.99 -4.54
N LEU A 354 -32.76 -13.36 -5.21
CA LEU A 354 -33.19 -12.83 -6.49
C LEU A 354 -33.26 -11.30 -6.44
N SER A 355 -32.53 -10.64 -7.33
CA SER A 355 -32.76 -9.24 -7.64
C SER A 355 -34.18 -9.06 -8.16
N ARG A 356 -35.00 -8.25 -7.48
CA ARG A 356 -36.19 -7.64 -8.08
C ARG A 356 -36.03 -6.13 -8.07
N ARG A 357 -35.84 -5.61 -9.30
CA ARG A 357 -36.06 -4.28 -9.86
C ARG A 357 -35.62 -3.06 -9.08
#